data_AF-A0A836D0I2-F1
#
_entry.id   AF-A0A836D0I2-F1
#
_cell.length_a   1.000
_cell.length_b   1.000
_cell.length_c   1.000
_cell.angle_alpha   90.00
_cell.angle_beta   90.00
_cell.angle_gamma   90.00
#
_symmetry.space_group_name_H-M   'P 1'
#
loop_
_entity.id
_entity.type
_entity.pdbx_description
1 polymer ?
#
loop_
_entity_poly.entity_id
_entity_poly.type
_entity_poly.pdbx_seq_one_letter_code
_entity_poly.pdbx_strand_id
1 'polypeptide(L)'
;VCICAAGHSKTLRSQLEAELSTFVQGNPCLMPLSSLPWVLLAFTFSGSGVAQKVTQDQSDVSSQVGQSVTLNCRYETSWTAYYIFWYKQLPSGQMTYVIRQSSLVTNATKDRYSINFKKADKSISLTISALQLEDSAKYFCALSVSQC
;
A
#
# COMPACT_ATOMS: atom_id res chain seq x y z
N VAL A 1 -1.71 3.47 -2.82
CA VAL A 1 -2.63 4.59 -3.15
C VAL A 1 -1.79 5.78 -3.61
N CYS A 2 -2.06 6.38 -4.78
CA CYS A 2 -1.41 7.63 -5.18
C CYS A 2 -2.23 8.83 -4.69
N ILE A 3 -1.55 9.88 -4.25
CA ILE A 3 -2.18 11.18 -3.97
C ILE A 3 -1.77 12.17 -5.05
N CYS A 4 -2.75 12.95 -5.55
CA CYS A 4 -2.54 14.10 -6.41
C CYS A 4 -3.08 15.38 -5.72
N ALA A 5 -2.20 16.28 -5.29
CA ALA A 5 -2.57 17.57 -4.71
C ALA A 5 -2.68 18.64 -5.81
N ALA A 6 -3.85 19.26 -5.97
CA ALA A 6 -4.08 20.31 -6.97
C ALA A 6 -3.98 21.71 -6.33
N GLY A 7 -3.19 22.60 -6.94
CA GLY A 7 -3.14 24.02 -6.57
C GLY A 7 -4.34 24.82 -7.10
N HIS A 8 -4.62 25.98 -6.51
CA HIS A 8 -5.77 26.85 -6.84
C HIS A 8 -5.66 27.62 -8.18
N SER A 9 -4.65 27.36 -9.01
CA SER A 9 -4.53 28.05 -10.31
C SER A 9 -5.43 27.36 -11.35
N LYS A 10 -6.61 27.93 -11.58
CA LYS A 10 -7.43 27.61 -12.75
C LYS A 10 -6.73 28.16 -14.00
N THR A 11 -6.06 27.33 -14.81
CA THR A 11 -5.89 27.53 -16.27
C THR A 11 -5.38 26.25 -16.94
N LEU A 12 -6.20 25.75 -17.88
CA LEU A 12 -6.00 24.72 -18.91
C LEU A 12 -4.63 23.99 -19.00
N ARG A 13 -4.63 22.71 -18.59
CA ARG A 13 -3.89 21.63 -19.28
C ARG A 13 -4.40 20.23 -18.93
N SER A 14 -5.72 20.06 -18.96
CA SER A 14 -6.34 18.73 -19.01
C SER A 14 -7.01 18.58 -20.37
N GLN A 15 -6.27 18.10 -21.37
CA GLN A 15 -6.71 17.38 -22.58
C GLN A 15 -5.57 17.35 -23.62
N LEU A 16 -4.57 16.52 -23.35
CA LEU A 16 -3.63 15.85 -24.27
C LEU A 16 -2.70 15.12 -23.28
N GLU A 17 -2.73 13.82 -23.07
CA GLU A 17 -2.79 12.72 -24.03
C GLU A 17 -3.56 11.54 -23.41
N ALA A 18 -4.62 11.10 -24.08
CA ALA A 18 -5.04 9.71 -24.06
C ALA A 18 -4.59 9.09 -25.38
N GLU A 19 -4.21 7.82 -25.31
CA GLU A 19 -3.94 6.90 -26.44
C GLU A 19 -2.63 7.11 -27.21
N LEU A 20 -1.61 6.30 -26.86
CA LEU A 20 -0.93 5.53 -27.91
C LEU A 20 -0.60 4.11 -27.44
N SER A 21 -1.37 3.18 -28.00
CA SER A 21 -1.02 1.81 -28.38
C SER A 21 -0.66 0.79 -27.31
N THR A 22 -1.65 -0.06 -27.04
CA THR A 22 -1.56 -1.52 -27.13
C THR A 22 -0.41 -2.03 -28.03
N PHE A 23 0.51 -2.82 -27.46
CA PHE A 23 1.32 -3.78 -28.21
C PHE A 23 1.00 -5.19 -27.73
N VAL A 24 0.62 -6.01 -28.70
CA VAL A 24 0.14 -7.38 -28.60
C VAL A 24 1.33 -8.35 -28.59
N GLN A 25 1.34 -9.23 -27.59
CA GLN A 25 1.77 -10.63 -27.65
C GLN A 25 3.25 -10.98 -27.90
N GLY A 26 3.88 -11.53 -26.86
CA GLY A 26 5.07 -12.39 -26.93
C GLY A 26 4.94 -13.54 -25.92
N ASN A 27 4.96 -14.77 -26.44
CA ASN A 27 4.63 -16.04 -25.81
C ASN A 27 5.64 -16.52 -24.72
N PRO A 28 5.32 -17.63 -23.99
CA PRO A 28 5.98 -18.04 -22.76
C PRO A 28 7.32 -18.76 -22.99
N CYS A 29 8.23 -18.67 -22.02
CA CYS A 29 9.43 -19.50 -21.99
C CYS A 29 9.05 -20.97 -21.73
N LEU A 30 9.16 -21.79 -22.77
CA LEU A 30 9.21 -23.26 -22.72
C LEU A 30 10.52 -23.71 -22.05
N MET A 31 10.43 -24.60 -21.05
CA MET A 31 11.56 -25.40 -20.57
C MET A 31 11.41 -26.85 -21.05
N PRO A 32 12.52 -27.56 -21.39
CA PRO A 32 12.45 -28.92 -21.92
C PRO A 32 12.25 -29.97 -20.82
N LEU A 33 11.41 -30.95 -21.14
CA LEU A 33 11.11 -32.14 -20.35
C LEU A 33 12.17 -33.22 -20.64
N SER A 34 12.99 -33.59 -19.66
CA SER A 34 13.80 -34.81 -19.70
C SER A 34 13.33 -35.79 -18.61
N SER A 35 12.77 -36.90 -19.06
CA SER A 35 12.38 -38.11 -18.33
C SER A 35 13.60 -38.78 -17.67
N LEU A 36 13.51 -39.31 -16.44
CA LEU A 36 13.06 -40.67 -16.05
C LEU A 36 13.13 -40.83 -14.50
N PRO A 37 12.63 -41.90 -13.85
CA PRO A 37 11.55 -41.84 -12.86
C PRO A 37 11.89 -42.25 -11.41
N TRP A 38 10.93 -41.93 -10.54
CA TRP A 38 10.61 -42.48 -9.20
C TRP A 38 11.71 -42.61 -8.13
N VAL A 39 11.78 -41.59 -7.26
CA VAL A 39 11.86 -41.84 -5.82
C VAL A 39 10.70 -41.10 -5.14
N LEU A 40 9.68 -41.86 -4.75
CA LEU A 40 8.64 -41.43 -3.83
C LEU A 40 9.27 -41.23 -2.45
N LEU A 41 9.52 -39.99 -2.07
CA LEU A 41 9.42 -39.56 -0.68
C LEU A 41 8.46 -38.37 -0.67
N ALA A 42 7.21 -38.67 -0.35
CA ALA A 42 6.17 -37.68 -0.11
C ALA A 42 6.53 -36.88 1.15
N PHE A 43 7.40 -35.88 0.99
CA PHE A 43 7.50 -34.79 1.95
C PHE A 43 6.34 -33.84 1.68
N THR A 44 5.14 -34.21 2.14
CA THR A 44 4.06 -33.24 2.29
C THR A 44 4.43 -32.34 3.45
N PHE A 45 5.26 -31.32 3.18
CA PHE A 45 5.39 -30.19 4.07
C PHE A 45 4.07 -29.40 3.97
N SER A 46 3.05 -29.86 4.71
CA SER A 46 1.89 -29.03 5.03
C SER A 46 2.36 -27.96 6.00
N GLY A 47 3.10 -26.99 5.48
CA GLY A 47 3.36 -25.74 6.16
C GLY A 47 2.04 -24.98 6.27
N SER A 48 1.38 -25.06 7.43
CA SER A 48 0.33 -24.11 7.78
C SER A 48 1.01 -22.78 8.10
N GLY A 49 1.30 -21.99 7.07
CA GLY A 49 1.76 -20.63 7.22
C GLY A 49 0.58 -19.71 7.53
N VAL A 50 0.65 -18.94 8.60
CA VAL A 50 -0.28 -17.82 8.81
C VAL A 50 0.04 -16.77 7.75
N ALA A 51 -0.82 -16.65 6.74
CA ALA A 51 -0.69 -15.61 5.73
C ALA A 51 -1.08 -14.25 6.33
N GLN A 52 -0.17 -13.28 6.25
CA GLN A 52 -0.46 -11.88 6.56
C GLN A 52 -0.80 -11.16 5.26
N LYS A 53 -1.83 -10.33 5.28
CA LYS A 53 -2.30 -9.62 4.09
C LYS A 53 -2.55 -8.16 4.40
N VAL A 54 -2.19 -7.29 3.46
CA VAL A 54 -2.53 -5.87 3.48
C VAL A 54 -3.23 -5.54 2.17
N THR A 55 -4.35 -4.83 2.25
CA THR A 55 -5.21 -4.48 1.11
C THR A 55 -5.46 -2.97 1.11
N GLN A 56 -5.15 -2.31 0.00
CA GLN A 56 -5.43 -0.90 -0.24
C GLN A 56 -6.28 -0.78 -1.50
N ASP A 57 -7.60 -0.63 -1.33
CA ASP A 57 -8.55 -0.64 -2.45
C ASP A 57 -8.54 0.65 -3.27
N GLN A 58 -8.06 1.75 -2.67
CA GLN A 58 -7.92 3.03 -3.36
C GLN A 58 -6.71 2.96 -4.30
N SER A 59 -6.92 3.11 -5.60
CA SER A 59 -5.82 3.28 -6.55
C SER A 59 -5.21 4.68 -6.39
N ASP A 60 -6.07 5.70 -6.47
CA ASP A 60 -5.68 7.11 -6.53
C ASP A 60 -6.69 7.98 -5.78
N VAL A 61 -6.21 9.07 -5.20
CA VAL A 61 -7.03 10.08 -4.52
C VAL A 61 -6.52 11.47 -4.88
N SER A 62 -7.42 12.35 -5.33
CA SER A 62 -7.09 13.73 -5.64
C SER A 62 -7.79 14.69 -4.69
N SER A 63 -7.11 15.76 -4.30
CA SER A 63 -7.70 16.81 -3.47
C SER A 63 -6.93 18.12 -3.66
N GLN A 64 -7.53 19.23 -3.25
CA GLN A 64 -6.88 20.54 -3.35
C GLN A 64 -5.89 20.77 -2.21
N VAL A 65 -4.84 21.55 -2.49
CA VAL A 65 -3.92 22.03 -1.45
C VAL A 65 -4.72 22.73 -0.34
N GLY A 66 -4.38 22.43 0.91
CA GLY A 66 -5.07 22.91 2.11
C GLY A 66 -6.26 22.06 2.56
N GLN A 67 -6.77 21.15 1.71
CA GLN A 67 -7.84 20.22 2.09
C GLN A 67 -7.28 19.00 2.82
N SER A 68 -8.18 18.19 3.40
CA SER A 68 -7.80 16.91 4.00
C SER A 68 -8.02 15.76 3.02
N VAL A 69 -7.20 14.72 3.14
CA VAL A 69 -7.35 13.47 2.38
C VAL A 69 -7.23 12.27 3.31
N THR A 70 -8.02 11.23 3.04
CA THR A 70 -8.04 10.00 3.83
C THR A 70 -7.71 8.79 2.98
N LEU A 71 -6.66 8.06 3.38
CA LEU A 71 -6.23 6.81 2.77
C LEU A 71 -6.65 5.64 3.66
N ASN A 72 -7.30 4.65 3.07
CA ASN A 72 -7.82 3.47 3.76
C ASN A 72 -6.90 2.27 3.50
N CYS A 73 -6.71 1.47 4.55
CA CYS A 73 -5.95 0.23 4.51
C CYS A 73 -6.68 -0.83 5.35
N ARG A 74 -6.84 -2.02 4.80
CA ARG A 74 -7.33 -3.21 5.51
C ARG A 74 -6.17 -4.17 5.68
N TYR A 75 -6.13 -4.88 6.80
CA TYR A 75 -5.06 -5.83 7.08
C TYR A 75 -5.59 -7.12 7.68
N GLU A 76 -4.83 -8.19 7.58
CA GLU A 76 -5.16 -9.49 8.17
C GLU A 76 -3.95 -10.00 8.95
N THR A 77 -4.19 -10.27 10.23
CA THR A 77 -3.20 -10.83 11.16
C THR A 77 -3.91 -11.63 12.24
N SER A 78 -3.27 -12.71 12.71
CA SER A 78 -3.68 -13.46 13.90
C SER A 78 -2.91 -13.05 15.16
N TRP A 79 -1.86 -12.23 15.00
CA TRP A 79 -1.02 -11.79 16.11
C TRP A 79 -1.71 -10.72 16.96
N THR A 80 -1.45 -10.72 18.26
CA THR A 80 -1.99 -9.74 19.21
C THR A 80 -1.18 -8.44 19.23
N ALA A 81 0.14 -8.57 19.13
CA ALA A 81 1.11 -7.49 19.11
C ALA A 81 1.69 -7.32 17.70
N TYR A 82 1.47 -6.15 17.10
CA TYR A 82 1.93 -5.79 15.77
C TYR A 82 1.98 -4.28 15.60
N TYR A 83 2.66 -3.86 14.54
CA TYR A 83 2.76 -2.48 14.11
C TYR A 83 2.25 -2.34 12.68
N ILE A 84 1.61 -1.21 12.40
CA ILE A 84 1.25 -0.79 11.06
C ILE A 84 1.98 0.50 10.75
N PHE A 85 2.63 0.54 9.59
CA PHE A 85 3.42 1.67 9.14
C PHE A 85 2.78 2.26 7.89
N TRP A 86 2.88 3.58 7.79
CA TRP A 86 2.64 4.30 6.56
C TRP A 86 3.96 4.83 6.01
N TYR A 87 4.18 4.57 4.73
CA TYR A 87 5.32 5.07 3.96
C TYR A 87 4.83 5.89 2.78
N LYS A 88 5.62 6.90 2.44
CA LYS A 88 5.47 7.75 1.26
C LYS A 88 6.63 7.46 0.32
N GLN A 89 6.33 7.02 -0.89
CA GLN A 89 7.30 6.84 -1.97
C GLN A 89 7.28 8.07 -2.88
N LEU A 90 8.41 8.78 -2.92
CA LEU A 90 8.60 9.90 -3.83
C LEU A 90 8.72 9.41 -5.28
N PRO A 91 8.52 10.28 -6.29
CA PRO A 91 8.73 9.94 -7.69
C PRO A 91 10.14 9.41 -7.99
N SER A 92 11.14 9.77 -7.18
CA SER A 92 12.51 9.23 -7.24
C SER A 92 12.63 7.77 -6.81
N GLY A 93 11.55 7.16 -6.30
CA GLY A 93 11.54 5.81 -5.72
C GLY A 93 11.94 5.75 -4.25
N GLN A 94 12.42 6.86 -3.67
CA GLN A 94 12.80 6.93 -2.25
C GLN A 94 11.59 6.71 -1.34
N MET A 95 11.71 5.78 -0.39
CA MET A 95 10.72 5.49 0.63
C MET A 95 10.99 6.33 1.88
N THR A 96 9.99 7.12 2.29
CA THR A 96 10.04 7.97 3.48
C THR A 96 9.01 7.51 4.49
N TYR A 97 9.44 7.35 5.74
CA TYR A 97 8.55 7.01 6.86
C TYR A 97 7.61 8.16 7.20
N VAL A 98 6.31 7.86 7.30
CA VAL A 98 5.27 8.84 7.68
C VAL A 98 4.94 8.70 9.15
N ILE A 99 4.27 7.60 9.52
CA ILE A 99 3.75 7.35 10.87
C ILE A 99 3.62 5.84 11.15
N ARG A 100 3.65 5.47 12.43
CA ARG A 100 3.49 4.10 12.94
C ARG A 100 2.34 4.04 13.94
N GLN A 101 1.51 3.02 13.80
CA GLN A 101 0.45 2.63 14.73
C GLN A 101 0.83 1.31 15.42
N SER A 102 0.77 1.25 16.75
CA SER A 102 0.90 -0.02 17.50
C SER A 102 -0.48 -0.63 17.75
N SER A 103 -0.58 -1.96 17.74
CA SER A 103 -1.83 -2.65 18.09
C SER A 103 -2.27 -2.49 19.55
N LEU A 104 -1.37 -1.97 20.41
CA LEU A 104 -1.55 -1.79 21.84
C LEU A 104 -1.96 -0.36 22.23
N VAL A 105 -1.85 0.59 21.31
CA VAL A 105 -2.18 2.00 21.54
C VAL A 105 -3.39 2.41 20.70
N THR A 106 -4.02 3.51 21.07
CA THR A 106 -5.09 4.15 20.31
C THR A 106 -4.51 4.89 19.09
N ASN A 107 -5.21 5.89 18.56
CA ASN A 107 -4.82 6.59 17.35
C ASN A 107 -3.49 7.35 17.49
N ALA A 108 -2.50 6.97 16.68
CA ALA A 108 -1.26 7.73 16.54
C ALA A 108 -1.48 9.02 15.75
N THR A 109 -0.81 10.10 16.17
CA THR A 109 -0.77 11.38 15.47
C THR A 109 0.67 11.87 15.35
N LYS A 110 0.96 12.58 14.25
CA LYS A 110 2.25 13.22 14.00
C LYS A 110 2.04 14.38 13.04
N ASP A 111 2.24 15.61 13.50
CA ASP A 111 2.07 16.83 12.69
C ASP A 111 0.69 16.87 11.98
N ARG A 112 0.69 16.89 10.64
CA ARG A 112 -0.51 16.87 9.79
C ARG A 112 -1.08 15.46 9.56
N TYR A 113 -0.44 14.42 10.06
CA TYR A 113 -0.82 13.02 9.87
C TYR A 113 -1.56 12.49 11.10
N SER A 114 -2.73 11.90 10.90
CA SER A 114 -3.49 11.23 11.96
C SER A 114 -3.99 9.86 11.52
N ILE A 115 -4.00 8.92 12.45
CA ILE A 115 -4.51 7.57 12.23
C ILE A 115 -5.92 7.44 12.79
N ASN A 116 -6.79 6.78 12.04
CA ASN A 116 -8.03 6.24 12.54
C ASN A 116 -7.92 4.71 12.60
N PHE A 117 -7.64 4.17 13.80
CA PHE A 117 -7.36 2.75 13.99
C PHE A 117 -8.59 2.00 14.50
N LYS A 118 -9.18 1.17 13.64
CA LYS A 118 -10.32 0.32 13.95
C LYS A 118 -9.86 -1.14 14.04
N LYS A 119 -9.30 -1.50 15.20
CA LYS A 119 -8.71 -2.82 15.44
C LYS A 119 -9.72 -3.97 15.24
N ALA A 120 -10.96 -3.81 15.70
CA ALA A 120 -12.01 -4.82 15.57
C ALA A 120 -12.34 -5.13 14.10
N ASP A 121 -12.36 -4.09 13.26
CA ASP A 121 -12.67 -4.18 11.83
C ASP A 121 -11.45 -4.52 10.97
N LYS A 122 -10.27 -4.71 11.60
CA LYS A 122 -8.96 -4.82 10.95
C LYS A 122 -8.74 -3.74 9.88
N SER A 123 -9.13 -2.53 10.22
CA SER A 123 -9.11 -1.36 9.33
C SER A 123 -8.32 -0.23 9.95
N ILE A 124 -7.53 0.45 9.12
CA ILE A 124 -6.73 1.59 9.52
C ILE A 124 -6.74 2.63 8.41
N SER A 125 -7.05 3.87 8.76
CA SER A 125 -7.01 4.98 7.81
C SER A 125 -5.97 6.02 8.22
N LEU A 126 -5.23 6.54 7.24
CA LEU A 126 -4.34 7.69 7.40
C LEU A 126 -5.06 8.92 6.86
N THR A 127 -5.25 9.92 7.73
CA THR A 127 -5.73 11.24 7.34
C THR A 127 -4.55 12.20 7.29
N ILE A 128 -4.40 12.91 6.17
CA ILE A 128 -3.44 14.00 6.00
C ILE A 128 -4.24 15.30 5.98
N SER A 129 -4.06 16.15 6.99
CA SER A 129 -4.68 17.47 7.03
C SER A 129 -3.83 18.51 6.28
N ALA A 130 -4.47 19.58 5.81
CA ALA A 130 -3.82 20.69 5.12
C ALA A 130 -2.83 20.22 4.04
N LEU A 131 -3.33 19.45 3.06
CA LEU A 131 -2.54 18.80 2.01
C LEU A 131 -1.61 19.79 1.31
N GLN A 132 -0.35 19.40 1.09
CA GLN A 132 0.65 20.23 0.41
C GLN A 132 1.00 19.66 -0.96
N LEU A 133 1.63 20.45 -1.84
CA LEU A 133 1.93 20.00 -3.21
C LEU A 133 2.91 18.82 -3.20
N GLU A 134 3.88 18.87 -2.29
CA GLU A 134 4.87 17.83 -2.01
C GLU A 134 4.26 16.54 -1.47
N ASP A 135 3.00 16.54 -1.01
CA ASP A 135 2.30 15.33 -0.60
C ASP A 135 1.88 14.44 -1.78
N SER A 136 2.00 14.94 -3.01
CA SER A 136 1.72 14.17 -4.23
C SER A 136 2.76 13.06 -4.43
N ALA A 137 2.36 11.83 -4.07
CA ALA A 137 3.26 10.68 -4.00
C ALA A 137 2.46 9.37 -3.92
N LYS A 138 3.15 8.22 -4.01
CA LYS A 138 2.55 6.91 -3.71
C LYS A 138 2.66 6.63 -2.22
N TYR A 139 1.57 6.18 -1.60
CA TYR A 139 1.52 5.82 -0.18
C TYR A 139 1.26 4.33 -0.02
N PHE A 140 2.02 3.74 0.89
CA PHE A 140 2.02 2.31 1.19
C PHE A 140 1.72 2.07 2.67
N CYS A 141 0.84 1.11 2.91
CA CYS A 141 0.53 0.57 4.22
C CYS A 141 1.30 -0.74 4.41
N ALA A 142 2.02 -0.90 5.52
CA ALA A 142 2.80 -2.09 5.80
C ALA A 142 2.48 -2.61 7.20
N LEU A 143 2.18 -3.91 7.31
CA LEU A 143 2.00 -4.60 8.57
C LEU A 143 3.31 -5.29 8.95
N SER A 144 3.74 -5.14 10.19
CA SER A 144 4.87 -5.89 10.77
C SER A 144 4.46 -6.46 12.11
N VAL A 145 4.82 -7.71 12.37
CA VAL A 145 4.60 -8.34 13.67
C VAL A 145 5.74 -8.01 14.60
N SER A 146 5.43 -7.66 15.84
CA SER A 146 6.44 -7.62 16.89
C SER A 146 6.73 -9.06 17.29
N GLN A 147 7.75 -9.66 16.69
CA GLN A 147 8.28 -10.93 17.18
C GLN A 147 9.14 -10.60 18.40
N CYS A 148 8.75 -11.15 19.55
CA CYS A 148 9.64 -11.32 20.70
C CYS A 148 10.33 -12.67 20.56
#